data_AF-A0A835F6H2-F1
#
_entry.id   AF-A0A835F6H2-F1
#
_cell.length_a   1.000
_cell.length_b   1.000
_cell.length_c   1.000
_cell.angle_alpha   90.00
_cell.angle_beta   90.00
_cell.angle_gamma   90.00
#
_symmetry.space_group_name_H-M   'P 1'
#
loop_
_entity.id
_entity.type
_entity.pdbx_description
1 polymer ?
#
loop_
_entity_poly.entity_id
_entity_poly.type
_entity_poly.pdbx_seq_one_letter_code
_entity_poly.pdbx_strand_id
1 'polypeptide(L)'
;MADPSRRQPRLHSAVNDVLSTLADASAALADVQHRLDLEFCASYPDHANPAKLVARAKRVQEEVVALKELCRDLFTQKQELIDQIHVSLVAQRSMTQRLLAASGLPPLSDADEAAHNSLNEVIDEWTAHVSPITGRSTLLWPLCFFEWRRCLLRFMMD
;
A
#
# COMPACT_ATOMS: atom_id res chain seq x y z
N MET A 1 55.05 29.30 -58.05
CA MET A 1 54.31 28.41 -58.98
C MET A 1 54.27 27.02 -58.37
N ALA A 2 53.17 26.32 -58.18
CA ALA A 2 51.74 26.57 -58.31
C ALA A 2 51.02 25.70 -57.25
N ASP A 3 49.94 26.24 -56.69
CA ASP A 3 49.12 25.68 -55.62
C ASP A 3 48.28 24.47 -56.11
N PRO A 4 48.31 23.30 -55.46
CA PRO A 4 47.47 22.18 -55.85
C PRO A 4 46.05 22.46 -55.34
N SER A 5 45.26 23.16 -56.16
CA SER A 5 43.82 23.28 -55.97
C SER A 5 43.23 21.93 -55.61
N ARG A 6 42.77 21.84 -54.35
CA ARG A 6 41.85 20.81 -53.87
C ARG A 6 40.76 20.65 -54.91
N ARG A 7 40.80 19.56 -55.68
CA ARG A 7 39.72 19.20 -56.59
C ARG A 7 38.51 18.87 -55.74
N GLN A 8 37.66 19.86 -55.52
CA GLN A 8 36.32 19.67 -55.01
C GLN A 8 35.60 18.76 -56.02
N PRO A 9 35.13 17.57 -55.64
CA PRO A 9 34.34 16.73 -56.54
C PRO A 9 33.13 17.57 -56.99
N ARG A 10 32.99 17.81 -58.30
CA ARG A 10 31.79 18.45 -58.86
C ARG A 10 30.65 17.44 -58.79
N LEU A 11 30.03 17.36 -57.61
CA LEU A 11 28.81 16.57 -57.40
C LEU A 11 27.68 17.14 -58.28
N HIS A 12 26.82 16.26 -58.77
CA HIS A 12 25.64 16.64 -59.56
C HIS A 12 24.74 17.59 -58.75
N SER A 13 24.13 18.61 -59.36
CA SER A 13 23.32 19.64 -58.67
C SER A 13 22.33 19.05 -57.67
N ALA A 14 21.53 18.07 -58.10
CA ALA A 14 20.59 17.36 -57.23
C ALA A 14 21.25 16.73 -55.97
N VAL A 15 22.48 16.25 -56.07
CA VAL A 15 23.23 15.73 -54.91
C VAL A 15 23.67 16.87 -53.99
N ASN A 16 24.08 18.00 -54.56
CA ASN A 16 24.42 19.20 -53.78
C ASN A 16 23.20 19.77 -53.05
N ASP A 17 22.03 19.78 -53.70
CA ASP A 17 20.77 20.24 -53.11
C ASP A 17 20.33 19.32 -51.95
N VAL A 18 20.47 18.00 -52.12
CA VAL A 18 20.24 17.02 -51.05
C VAL A 18 21.22 17.21 -49.89
N LEU A 19 22.51 17.42 -50.17
CA LEU A 19 23.52 17.65 -49.14
C LEU A 19 23.26 18.95 -48.37
N SER A 20 22.86 20.02 -49.06
CA SER A 20 22.45 21.28 -48.43
C SER A 20 21.23 21.08 -47.55
N THR A 21 20.20 20.42 -48.07
CA THR A 21 18.96 20.15 -47.31
C THR A 21 19.24 19.32 -46.06
N LEU A 22 20.13 18.32 -46.17
CA LEU A 22 20.53 17.50 -45.03
C LEU A 22 21.33 18.31 -43.99
N ALA A 23 22.22 19.19 -44.45
CA ALA A 23 22.95 20.10 -43.59
C ALA A 23 21.99 21.04 -42.84
N ASP A 24 21.03 21.64 -43.55
CA ASP A 24 20.02 22.53 -42.97
C ASP A 24 19.12 21.79 -41.97
N ALA A 25 18.67 20.58 -42.32
CA ALA A 25 17.90 19.73 -41.42
C ALA A 25 18.70 19.34 -40.17
N SER A 26 20.00 19.04 -40.31
CA SER A 26 20.86 18.72 -39.17
C SER A 26 21.03 19.92 -38.23
N ALA A 27 21.18 21.12 -38.79
CA ALA A 27 21.28 22.35 -38.02
C ALA A 27 19.96 22.66 -37.29
N ALA A 28 18.83 22.47 -37.96
CA ALA A 28 17.50 22.64 -37.35
C ALA A 28 17.26 21.63 -36.22
N LEU A 29 17.64 20.36 -36.40
CA LEU A 29 17.54 19.35 -35.33
C LEU A 29 18.44 19.67 -34.13
N ALA A 30 19.64 20.21 -34.37
CA ALA A 30 20.53 20.66 -33.30
C ALA A 30 19.94 21.84 -32.51
N ASP A 31 19.29 22.79 -33.19
CA ASP A 31 18.58 23.90 -32.53
C ASP A 31 17.40 23.39 -31.67
N VAL A 32 16.59 22.48 -32.22
CA VAL A 32 15.49 21.85 -31.48
C VAL A 32 16.01 21.11 -30.24
N GLN A 33 17.08 20.33 -30.39
CA GLN A 33 17.70 19.63 -29.27
C GLN A 33 18.14 20.61 -28.17
N HIS A 34 18.83 21.69 -28.55
CA HIS A 34 19.29 22.69 -27.60
C HIS A 34 18.13 23.36 -26.84
N ARG A 35 17.05 23.71 -27.54
CA ARG A 35 15.86 24.30 -26.92
C ARG A 35 15.18 23.34 -25.94
N LEU A 36 15.06 22.06 -26.31
CA LEU A 36 14.50 21.04 -25.42
C LEU A 36 15.37 20.87 -24.17
N ASP A 37 16.70 20.91 -24.29
CA ASP A 37 17.60 20.82 -23.14
C ASP A 37 17.42 22.01 -22.19
N LEU A 38 17.25 23.23 -22.72
CA LEU A 38 16.98 24.43 -21.93
C LEU A 38 15.62 24.34 -21.22
N GLU A 39 14.56 23.94 -21.93
CA GLU A 39 13.22 23.75 -21.37
C GLU A 39 13.21 22.66 -20.29
N PHE A 40 13.97 21.58 -20.49
CA PHE A 40 14.12 20.50 -19.53
C PHE A 40 14.82 20.99 -18.26
N CYS A 41 15.93 21.73 -18.38
CA CYS A 41 16.64 22.31 -17.23
C CYS A 41 15.79 23.32 -16.46
N ALA A 42 14.98 24.12 -17.17
CA ALA A 42 14.08 25.09 -16.56
C ALA A 42 12.91 24.41 -15.81
N SER A 43 12.37 23.33 -16.38
CA SER A 43 11.25 22.57 -15.80
C SER A 43 11.67 21.71 -14.60
N TYR A 44 12.91 21.23 -14.58
CA TYR A 44 13.47 20.40 -13.52
C TYR A 44 14.75 21.03 -12.94
N PRO A 45 14.63 22.07 -12.10
CA PRO A 45 15.76 22.61 -11.35
C PRO A 45 16.44 21.52 -10.51
N ASP A 46 17.72 21.68 -10.20
CA ASP A 46 18.54 20.78 -9.36
C ASP A 46 18.82 19.38 -9.94
N HIS A 47 18.83 19.23 -11.26
CA HIS A 47 19.11 17.94 -11.94
C HIS A 47 18.17 16.82 -11.47
N ALA A 48 16.92 17.16 -11.14
CA ALA A 48 15.91 16.21 -10.72
C ALA A 48 15.55 15.27 -11.89
N ASN A 49 16.24 14.14 -11.98
CA ASN A 49 16.04 13.18 -13.05
C ASN A 49 14.65 12.51 -12.88
N PRO A 50 13.70 12.69 -13.81
CA PRO A 50 12.35 12.16 -13.69
C PRO A 50 12.33 10.63 -13.62
N ALA A 51 13.26 9.93 -14.29
CA ALA A 51 13.39 8.49 -14.19
C ALA A 51 13.81 8.04 -12.78
N LYS A 52 14.71 8.78 -12.11
CA LYS A 52 15.09 8.49 -10.72
C LYS A 52 13.93 8.75 -9.76
N LEU A 53 13.15 9.82 -9.98
CA LEU A 53 11.97 10.11 -9.17
C LEU A 53 10.91 9.02 -9.31
N VAL A 54 10.63 8.57 -10.54
CA VAL A 54 9.71 7.45 -10.78
C VAL A 54 10.21 6.16 -10.12
N ALA A 55 11.51 5.86 -10.21
CA ALA A 55 12.08 4.69 -9.55
C ALA A 55 11.92 4.74 -8.02
N ARG A 56 12.17 5.91 -7.40
CA ARG A 56 11.95 6.12 -5.97
C ARG A 56 10.49 6.00 -5.58
N ALA A 57 9.57 6.57 -6.37
CA ALA A 57 8.14 6.48 -6.13
C ALA A 57 7.65 5.02 -6.20
N LYS A 58 8.12 4.23 -7.18
CA LYS A 58 7.84 2.79 -7.27
C LYS A 58 8.32 2.03 -6.04
N ARG A 59 9.55 2.29 -5.61
CA ARG A 59 10.10 1.67 -4.40
C ARG A 59 9.29 2.01 -3.15
N VAL A 60 8.92 3.29 -2.96
CA VAL A 60 8.06 3.70 -1.84
C VAL A 60 6.70 3.01 -1.93
N GLN A 61 6.13 2.87 -3.12
CA GLN A 61 4.86 2.17 -3.32
C GLN A 61 4.95 0.69 -2.90
N GLU A 62 6.04 0.01 -3.24
CA GLU A 62 6.31 -1.38 -2.82
C GLU A 62 6.50 -1.47 -1.29
N GLU A 63 7.30 -0.58 -0.70
CA GLU A 63 7.54 -0.52 0.74
C GLU A 63 6.24 -0.25 1.53
N VAL A 64 5.37 0.63 1.03
CA VAL A 64 4.06 0.91 1.64
C VAL A 64 3.15 -0.31 1.60
N VAL A 65 3.15 -1.08 0.51
CA VAL A 65 2.37 -2.32 0.42
C VAL A 65 2.90 -3.34 1.43
N ALA A 66 4.21 -3.56 1.47
CA ALA A 66 4.83 -4.48 2.43
C ALA A 66 4.54 -4.07 3.88
N LEU A 67 4.63 -2.77 4.20
CA LEU A 67 4.32 -2.25 5.52
C LEU A 67 2.84 -2.48 5.90
N LYS A 68 1.91 -2.29 4.97
CA LYS A 68 0.48 -2.56 5.21
C LYS A 68 0.22 -4.02 5.55
N GLU A 69 0.87 -4.94 4.85
CA GLU A 69 0.76 -6.38 5.13
C GLU A 69 1.32 -6.71 6.52
N LEU A 70 2.50 -6.19 6.87
CA LEU A 70 3.08 -6.35 8.21
C LEU A 70 2.19 -5.79 9.32
N CYS A 71 1.62 -4.60 9.13
CA CYS A 71 0.68 -4.02 10.08
C CYS A 71 -0.58 -4.88 10.22
N ARG A 72 -1.11 -5.40 9.11
CA ARG A 72 -2.27 -6.30 9.13
C ARG A 72 -1.97 -7.55 9.96
N ASP A 73 -0.83 -8.20 9.71
CA ASP A 73 -0.45 -9.42 10.42
C ASP A 73 -0.24 -9.15 11.92
N LEU A 74 0.35 -8.00 12.27
CA LEU A 74 0.50 -7.55 13.66
C LEU A 74 -0.86 -7.32 14.33
N PHE A 75 -1.81 -6.67 13.65
CA PHE A 75 -3.15 -6.46 14.20
C PHE A 75 -3.90 -7.78 14.39
N THR A 76 -3.76 -8.73 13.46
CA THR A 76 -4.32 -10.08 13.59
C THR A 76 -3.75 -10.78 14.83
N GLN A 77 -2.42 -10.81 14.99
CA GLN A 77 -1.79 -11.43 16.16
C GLN A 77 -2.23 -10.79 17.48
N LYS A 78 -2.35 -9.45 17.50
CA LYS A 78 -2.85 -8.74 18.69
C LYS A 78 -4.30 -9.09 18.99
N GLN A 79 -5.15 -9.20 17.97
CA GLN A 79 -6.55 -9.62 18.15
C GLN A 79 -6.65 -11.03 18.70
N GLU A 80 -5.88 -11.98 18.15
CA GLU A 80 -5.84 -13.36 18.64
C GLU A 80 -5.41 -13.43 20.10
N LEU A 81 -4.43 -12.63 20.52
CA LEU A 81 -4.00 -12.57 21.92
C LEU A 81 -5.09 -11.99 22.82
N ILE A 82 -5.78 -10.93 22.40
CA ILE A 82 -6.90 -10.34 23.15
C ILE A 82 -8.01 -11.38 23.32
N ASP A 83 -8.37 -12.08 22.25
CA ASP A 83 -9.41 -13.11 22.27
C ASP A 83 -9.04 -14.26 23.22
N GLN A 84 -7.79 -14.72 23.17
CA GLN A 84 -7.29 -15.77 24.08
C GLN A 84 -7.35 -15.33 25.55
N ILE A 85 -6.88 -14.13 25.87
CA ILE A 85 -6.91 -13.59 27.23
C ILE A 85 -8.36 -13.43 27.70
N HIS A 86 -9.23 -12.92 26.84
CA HIS A 86 -10.65 -12.70 27.17
C HIS A 86 -11.38 -14.01 27.46
N VAL A 87 -11.24 -15.01 26.58
CA VAL A 87 -11.82 -16.35 26.79
C VAL A 87 -11.32 -16.97 28.10
N SER A 88 -10.01 -16.87 28.37
CA SER A 88 -9.42 -17.38 29.62
C SER A 88 -9.99 -16.68 30.86
N LEU A 89 -10.08 -15.34 30.82
CA LEU A 89 -10.58 -14.54 31.93
C LEU A 89 -12.06 -14.82 32.21
N VAL A 90 -12.89 -14.92 31.18
CA VAL A 90 -14.32 -15.28 31.32
C VAL A 90 -14.46 -16.69 31.92
N ALA A 91 -13.66 -17.65 31.46
CA ALA A 91 -13.65 -19.00 32.02
C ALA A 91 -13.23 -19.00 33.50
N GLN A 92 -12.15 -18.30 33.85
CA GLN A 92 -11.67 -18.16 35.24
C GLN A 92 -12.74 -17.50 36.13
N ARG A 93 -13.34 -16.39 35.68
CA ARG A 93 -14.41 -15.70 36.41
C ARG A 93 -15.60 -16.63 36.67
N SER A 94 -16.05 -17.36 35.65
CA SER A 94 -17.17 -18.30 35.79
C SER A 94 -16.86 -19.42 36.79
N MET A 95 -15.61 -19.92 36.81
CA MET A 95 -15.18 -20.93 37.75
C MET A 95 -15.19 -20.39 39.19
N THR A 96 -14.62 -19.21 39.40
CA THR A 96 -14.61 -18.54 40.70
C THR A 96 -16.03 -18.29 41.21
N GLN A 97 -16.92 -17.81 40.37
CA GLN A 97 -18.32 -17.57 40.73
C GLN A 97 -19.04 -18.86 41.15
N ARG A 98 -18.80 -19.97 40.45
CA ARG A 98 -19.33 -21.30 40.85
C ARG A 98 -18.77 -21.78 42.19
N LEU A 99 -17.48 -21.56 42.44
CA LEU A 99 -16.83 -21.96 43.71
C LEU A 99 -17.36 -21.13 44.89
N LEU A 100 -17.56 -19.82 44.71
CA LEU A 100 -18.18 -18.96 45.71
C LEU A 100 -19.60 -19.44 46.04
N ALA A 101 -20.41 -19.70 45.01
CA ALA A 101 -21.77 -20.21 45.17
C ALA A 101 -21.80 -21.57 45.89
N ALA A 102 -20.91 -22.49 45.53
CA ALA A 102 -20.81 -23.81 46.18
C ALA A 102 -20.36 -23.71 47.64
N SER A 103 -19.59 -22.68 47.99
CA SER A 103 -19.08 -22.45 49.36
C SER A 103 -20.02 -21.59 50.21
N GLY A 104 -21.15 -21.13 49.67
CA GLY A 104 -22.09 -20.22 50.34
C GLY A 104 -21.52 -18.82 50.59
N LEU A 105 -20.44 -18.44 49.88
CA LEU A 105 -19.84 -17.12 49.96
C LEU A 105 -20.59 -16.14 49.05
N PRO A 106 -20.56 -14.83 49.36
CA PRO A 106 -21.17 -13.82 48.51
C PRO A 106 -20.57 -13.87 47.09
N PRO A 107 -21.37 -13.51 46.06
CA PRO A 107 -20.88 -13.42 44.69
C PRO A 107 -19.77 -12.36 44.55
N LEU A 108 -19.15 -12.31 43.37
CA LEU A 108 -18.15 -11.29 43.02
C LEU A 108 -18.71 -9.88 43.27
N SER A 109 -17.85 -8.96 43.67
CA SER A 109 -18.27 -7.61 44.06
C SER A 109 -18.75 -6.79 42.87
N ASP A 110 -19.60 -5.78 43.12
CA ASP A 110 -20.03 -4.83 42.09
C ASP A 110 -18.84 -4.11 41.43
N ALA A 111 -17.74 -3.92 42.16
CA ALA A 111 -16.50 -3.37 41.62
C ALA A 111 -15.82 -4.32 40.60
N ASP A 112 -15.84 -5.63 40.87
CA ASP A 112 -15.32 -6.65 39.94
C ASP A 112 -16.19 -6.75 38.67
N GLU A 113 -17.48 -6.47 38.78
CA GLU A 113 -18.40 -6.43 37.64
C GLU A 113 -18.21 -5.16 36.81
N ALA A 114 -18.06 -4.00 37.45
CA ALA A 114 -17.74 -2.74 36.78
C ALA A 114 -16.40 -2.82 36.02
N ALA A 115 -15.36 -3.43 36.62
CA ALA A 115 -14.08 -3.63 35.97
C ALA A 115 -14.17 -4.57 34.75
N HIS A 116 -15.00 -5.63 34.83
CA HIS A 116 -15.22 -6.54 33.71
C HIS A 116 -15.98 -5.86 32.55
N ASN A 117 -16.98 -5.05 32.87
CA ASN A 117 -17.73 -4.28 31.87
C ASN A 117 -16.83 -3.25 31.16
N SER A 118 -16.00 -2.53 31.92
CA SER A 118 -15.02 -1.60 31.35
C SER A 118 -14.03 -2.30 30.41
N LEU A 119 -13.58 -3.51 30.74
CA LEU A 119 -12.73 -4.30 29.85
C LEU A 119 -13.46 -4.66 28.54
N ASN A 120 -14.72 -5.07 28.62
CA ASN A 120 -15.52 -5.40 27.43
C ASN A 120 -15.69 -4.18 26.53
N GLU A 121 -15.96 -2.99 27.09
CA GLU A 121 -16.05 -1.75 26.34
C GLU A 121 -14.76 -1.42 25.57
N VAL A 122 -13.60 -1.59 26.22
CA VAL A 122 -12.28 -1.36 25.60
C VAL A 122 -12.02 -2.38 24.48
N ILE A 123 -12.41 -3.65 24.67
CA ILE A 123 -12.27 -4.69 23.64
C ILE A 123 -13.19 -4.41 22.45
N ASP A 124 -14.42 -3.98 22.69
CA ASP A 124 -15.37 -3.62 21.64
C ASP A 124 -14.90 -2.39 20.86
N GLU A 125 -14.39 -1.37 21.55
CA GLU A 125 -13.77 -0.20 20.92
C GLU A 125 -12.59 -0.62 20.04
N TRP A 126 -11.68 -1.44 20.57
CA TRP A 126 -10.55 -1.97 19.82
C TRP A 126 -11.00 -2.75 18.58
N THR A 127 -11.99 -3.64 18.72
CA THR A 127 -12.53 -4.46 17.62
C THR A 127 -13.17 -3.59 16.54
N ALA A 128 -13.88 -2.52 16.93
CA ALA A 128 -14.44 -1.55 16.00
C ALA A 128 -13.38 -0.80 15.19
N HIS A 129 -12.20 -0.55 15.77
CA HIS A 129 -11.08 0.09 15.07
C HIS A 129 -10.33 -0.87 14.12
N VAL A 130 -10.22 -2.15 14.48
CA VAL A 130 -9.50 -3.15 13.66
C VAL A 130 -10.35 -3.68 12.51
N SER A 131 -11.67 -3.85 12.70
CA SER A 131 -12.62 -4.34 11.68
C SER A 131 -12.54 -3.61 10.33
N PRO A 132 -12.50 -2.26 10.25
CA PRO A 132 -12.36 -1.56 8.98
C PRO A 132 -10.95 -1.67 8.36
N ILE A 133 -9.92 -2.00 9.13
CA ILE A 133 -8.54 -2.15 8.64
C ILE A 133 -8.36 -3.53 7.98
N THR A 134 -9.02 -4.55 8.50
CA THR A 134 -9.09 -5.88 7.91
C THR A 134 -10.13 -5.98 6.78
N GLY A 135 -11.19 -5.16 6.82
CA GLY A 135 -12.30 -5.18 5.84
C GLY A 135 -12.14 -4.32 4.57
N ARG A 136 -11.11 -3.47 4.45
CA ARG A 136 -10.99 -2.54 3.29
C ARG A 136 -10.20 -3.06 2.09
N SER A 137 -9.66 -4.28 2.17
CA SER A 137 -8.95 -4.95 1.05
C SER A 137 -9.74 -6.09 0.41
N THR A 138 -11.00 -6.32 0.81
CA THR A 138 -11.82 -7.43 0.33
C THR A 138 -12.83 -6.99 -0.73
N LEU A 139 -12.33 -6.44 -1.85
CA LEU A 139 -12.96 -6.77 -3.14
C LEU A 139 -12.59 -8.22 -3.46
N LEU A 140 -13.17 -9.20 -2.74
CA LEU A 140 -13.27 -10.64 -3.08
C LEU A 140 -13.73 -11.57 -1.93
N TRP A 141 -14.16 -11.09 -0.75
CA TRP A 141 -14.60 -11.99 0.34
C TRP A 141 -15.97 -11.68 1.02
N PRO A 142 -17.08 -11.43 0.29
CA PRO A 142 -18.42 -11.56 0.90
C PRO A 142 -19.02 -12.97 0.76
N LEU A 143 -18.44 -13.89 -0.01
CA LEU A 143 -19.12 -15.16 -0.34
C LEU A 143 -18.87 -16.29 0.68
N CYS A 144 -17.67 -16.40 1.26
CA CYS A 144 -17.37 -17.57 2.11
C CYS A 144 -17.88 -17.46 3.56
N PHE A 145 -18.02 -16.26 4.14
CA PHE A 145 -18.49 -16.13 5.53
C PHE A 145 -20.03 -16.08 5.65
N PHE A 146 -20.73 -15.59 4.63
CA PHE A 146 -22.19 -15.58 4.59
C PHE A 146 -22.80 -16.95 4.26
N GLU A 147 -22.11 -17.81 3.51
CA GLU A 147 -22.57 -19.18 3.29
C GLU A 147 -22.49 -20.05 4.54
N TRP A 148 -21.49 -19.86 5.42
CA TRP A 148 -21.39 -20.68 6.63
C TRP A 148 -22.49 -20.37 7.65
N ARG A 149 -22.86 -19.09 7.82
CA ARG A 149 -24.04 -18.71 8.65
C ARG A 149 -25.36 -19.14 8.02
N ARG A 150 -25.49 -19.12 6.69
CA ARG A 150 -26.71 -19.54 5.98
C ARG A 150 -26.89 -21.06 5.97
N CYS A 151 -25.81 -21.84 5.92
CA CYS A 151 -25.84 -23.30 6.06
C CYS A 151 -26.13 -23.73 7.50
N LEU A 152 -25.59 -23.03 8.51
CA LEU A 152 -25.90 -23.35 9.92
C LEU A 152 -27.36 -23.05 10.28
N LEU A 153 -27.94 -21.96 9.75
CA LEU A 153 -29.34 -21.61 9.98
C LEU A 153 -30.32 -22.52 9.24
N ARG A 154 -29.90 -23.15 8.13
CA ARG A 154 -30.72 -24.12 7.40
C ARG A 154 -30.68 -25.52 8.00
N PHE A 155 -29.58 -25.90 8.65
CA PHE A 155 -29.46 -27.19 9.35
C PHE A 155 -30.11 -27.20 10.75
N MET A 156 -30.56 -26.05 11.25
CA MET A 156 -31.24 -25.95 12.56
C MET A 156 -32.77 -25.80 12.47
N MET A 157 -33.33 -25.71 11.25
CA MET A 157 -34.78 -25.60 11.02
C MET A 157 -35.34 -26.67 10.05
N ASP A 158 -34.54 -27.69 9.73
CA ASP A 158 -34.96 -28.98 9.17
C ASP A 158 -34.46 -30.10 10.11
#